data_AF-A0A357QQK3-F1
#
_entry.id   AF-A0A357QQK3-F1
#
_cell.length_a   1.000
_cell.length_b   1.000
_cell.length_c   1.000
_cell.angle_alpha   90.00
_cell.angle_beta   90.00
_cell.angle_gamma   90.00
#
_symmetry.space_group_name_H-M   'P 1'
#
loop_
_entity.id
_entity.type
_entity.pdbx_description
1 polymer ?
#
loop_
_entity_poly.entity_id
_entity_poly.type
_entity_poly.pdbx_seq_one_letter_code
_entity_poly.pdbx_strand_id
1 'polypeptide(L)'
;MAILSGGVFKQRKAKPFDYKPRYFSPEKQELESRVNESKRKYGDQEAKSNVPDYETNIRNNFRQNKDYKAMKERNFSRMKLMIRIITISMILIIGVLVYQLLRMAS
;
A
#
# COMPACT_ATOMS: atom_id res chain seq x y z
N MET A 1 42.23 12.11 -27.87
CA MET A 1 41.24 11.11 -27.41
C MET A 1 40.31 11.78 -26.41
N ALA A 2 39.02 11.90 -26.71
CA ALA A 2 38.03 12.46 -25.79
C ALA A 2 37.12 11.33 -25.29
N ILE A 3 37.13 11.07 -23.98
CA ILE A 3 36.23 10.11 -23.34
C ILE A 3 34.95 10.86 -22.97
N LEU A 4 33.97 10.80 -23.87
CA LEU A 4 32.59 11.17 -23.59
C LEU A 4 31.89 9.95 -22.96
N SER A 5 31.85 9.84 -21.64
CA SER A 5 30.96 8.86 -20.99
C SER A 5 30.60 9.25 -19.55
N GLY A 6 29.94 10.39 -19.39
CA GLY A 6 29.28 10.77 -18.14
C GLY A 6 27.79 11.01 -18.41
N GLY A 7 26.98 9.97 -18.35
CA GLY A 7 25.53 10.05 -18.60
C GLY A 7 24.81 10.85 -17.51
N VAL A 8 24.63 12.15 -17.71
CA VAL A 8 23.94 13.07 -16.77
C VAL A 8 22.43 13.16 -17.03
N PHE A 9 21.90 12.53 -18.08
CA PHE A 9 20.47 12.62 -18.42
C PHE A 9 19.74 11.30 -18.20
N LYS A 10 19.19 11.11 -16.99
CA LYS A 10 18.23 10.04 -16.73
C LYS A 10 16.87 10.42 -17.35
N GLN A 11 16.62 9.99 -18.57
CA GLN A 11 15.31 10.15 -19.20
C GLN A 11 14.24 9.41 -18.38
N ARG A 12 13.27 10.15 -17.85
CA ARG A 12 12.11 9.54 -17.18
C ARG A 12 11.22 8.92 -18.26
N LYS A 13 10.95 7.62 -18.15
CA LYS A 13 9.97 6.95 -19.02
C LYS A 13 8.60 7.61 -18.79
N ALA A 14 7.91 7.97 -19.87
CA ALA A 14 6.54 8.45 -19.79
C ALA A 14 5.66 7.37 -19.16
N LYS A 15 4.82 7.76 -18.19
CA LYS A 15 3.86 6.84 -17.58
C LYS A 15 2.78 6.53 -18.63
N PRO A 16 2.52 5.26 -18.99
CA PRO A 16 1.43 4.94 -19.87
C PRO A 16 0.10 5.37 -19.23
N PHE A 17 -0.79 5.92 -20.04
CA PHE A 17 -2.13 6.29 -19.62
C PHE A 17 -2.96 5.01 -19.49
N ASP A 18 -3.17 4.53 -18.26
CA ASP A 18 -4.08 3.41 -17.97
C ASP A 18 -5.52 3.94 -17.91
N TYR A 19 -6.02 4.37 -19.07
CA TYR A 19 -7.42 4.75 -19.19
C TYR A 19 -8.22 3.58 -19.70
N LYS A 20 -9.06 3.07 -18.82
CA LYS A 20 -10.04 2.06 -19.17
C LYS A 20 -11.18 2.76 -19.90
N PRO A 21 -11.39 2.50 -21.21
CA PRO A 21 -12.51 3.09 -21.93
C PRO A 21 -13.80 2.67 -21.23
N ARG A 22 -14.60 3.66 -20.84
CA ARG A 22 -15.91 3.41 -20.25
C ARG A 22 -16.90 3.28 -21.38
N TYR A 23 -17.26 2.04 -21.71
CA TYR A 23 -18.32 1.77 -22.68
C TYR A 23 -19.67 2.21 -22.10
N PHE A 24 -20.52 2.76 -22.97
CA PHE A 24 -21.89 3.12 -22.64
C PHE A 24 -22.63 1.88 -22.16
N SER A 25 -23.16 1.90 -20.94
CA SER A 25 -24.07 0.86 -20.44
C SER A 25 -25.42 1.50 -20.08
N PRO A 26 -26.53 0.96 -20.62
CA PRO A 26 -27.87 1.53 -20.39
C PRO A 26 -28.25 1.49 -18.90
N GLU A 27 -27.94 0.39 -18.21
CA GLU A 27 -28.20 0.23 -16.77
C GLU A 27 -27.54 1.33 -15.92
N LYS A 28 -26.35 1.78 -16.32
CA LYS A 28 -25.62 2.82 -15.60
C LYS A 28 -26.26 4.20 -15.81
N GLN A 29 -26.77 4.47 -17.01
CA GLN A 29 -27.47 5.71 -17.30
C GLN A 29 -28.79 5.81 -16.54
N GLU A 30 -29.53 4.71 -16.43
CA GLU A 30 -30.76 4.63 -15.65
C GLU A 30 -30.51 4.78 -14.14
N LEU A 31 -29.42 4.22 -13.63
CA LEU A 31 -29.02 4.43 -12.25
C LEU A 31 -28.63 5.89 -12.00
N GLU A 32 -27.85 6.48 -12.90
CA GLU A 32 -27.41 7.87 -12.81
C GLU A 32 -28.58 8.85 -12.92
N SER A 33 -29.57 8.57 -13.77
CA SER A 33 -30.78 9.39 -13.89
C SER A 33 -31.64 9.33 -12.62
N ARG A 34 -31.83 8.13 -12.05
CA ARG A 34 -32.57 7.94 -10.78
C ARG A 34 -31.88 8.61 -9.60
N VAL A 35 -30.56 8.51 -9.52
CA VAL A 35 -29.77 9.17 -8.47
C VAL A 35 -29.83 10.69 -8.63
N ASN A 36 -29.74 11.21 -9.85
CA ASN A 36 -29.81 12.64 -10.11
C ASN A 36 -31.22 13.20 -9.84
N GLU A 37 -32.27 12.45 -10.19
CA GLU A 37 -33.65 12.80 -9.88
C GLU A 37 -33.89 12.82 -8.37
N SER A 38 -33.39 11.83 -7.64
CA SER A 38 -33.46 11.78 -6.17
C SER A 38 -32.71 12.96 -5.53
N LYS A 39 -31.50 13.26 -6.01
CA LYS A 39 -30.72 14.42 -5.56
C LYS A 39 -31.41 15.75 -5.85
N ARG A 40 -32.11 15.89 -6.98
CA ARG A 40 -32.90 17.09 -7.29
C ARG A 40 -34.15 17.21 -6.42
N LYS A 41 -34.82 16.09 -6.13
CA LYS A 41 -36.06 16.07 -5.33
C LYS A 41 -35.82 16.31 -3.83
N TYR A 42 -34.72 15.79 -3.30
CA TYR A 42 -34.43 15.84 -1.86
C TYR A 42 -33.24 16.74 -1.49
N GLY A 43 -32.37 17.09 -2.43
CA GLY A 43 -31.15 17.88 -2.17
C GLY A 43 -31.40 19.35 -1.83
N ASP A 44 -32.55 19.93 -2.24
CA ASP A 44 -32.90 21.31 -1.90
C ASP A 44 -33.56 21.45 -0.51
N GLN A 45 -34.05 20.36 0.07
CA GLN A 45 -34.73 20.39 1.38
C GLN A 45 -33.74 20.38 2.57
N GLU A 46 -32.49 19.93 2.35
CA GLU A 46 -31.47 19.84 3.39
C GLU A 46 -30.40 20.95 3.31
N ALA A 47 -30.47 21.82 2.30
CA ALA A 47 -29.49 22.89 2.06
C ALA A 47 -29.57 24.08 3.05
N LYS A 48 -30.43 24.03 4.08
CA LYS A 48 -30.50 25.05 5.15
C LYS A 48 -30.16 24.55 6.56
N SER A 49 -29.86 23.27 6.75
CA SER A 49 -29.43 22.76 8.06
C SER A 49 -28.25 21.81 7.93
N ASN A 50 -27.05 22.32 8.14
CA ASN A 50 -25.86 21.55 8.50
C ASN A 50 -25.51 20.36 7.61
N VAL A 51 -25.17 20.61 6.34
CA VAL A 51 -24.32 19.66 5.60
C VAL A 51 -22.87 19.97 5.97
N PRO A 52 -22.17 19.15 6.79
CA PRO A 52 -20.73 19.28 6.89
C PRO A 52 -20.16 18.93 5.52
N ASP A 53 -19.40 19.88 4.98
CA ASP A 53 -18.61 19.80 3.76
C ASP A 53 -17.96 18.42 3.57
N TYR A 54 -18.65 17.51 2.87
CA TYR A 54 -18.22 16.12 2.69
C TYR A 54 -17.27 15.97 1.49
N GLU A 55 -16.91 17.06 0.81
CA GLU A 55 -16.07 17.02 -0.39
C GLU A 55 -14.56 17.23 -0.11
N THR A 56 -14.13 17.52 1.12
CA THR A 56 -12.75 18.01 1.33
C THR A 56 -11.68 16.98 1.74
N ASN A 57 -11.98 15.67 1.87
CA ASN A 57 -10.97 14.73 2.40
C ASN A 57 -10.58 13.51 1.53
N ILE A 58 -11.06 13.40 0.29
CA ILE A 58 -10.62 12.28 -0.58
C ILE A 58 -9.14 12.41 -0.95
N ARG A 59 -8.60 13.63 -1.05
CA ARG A 59 -7.18 13.88 -1.38
C ARG A 59 -6.22 13.47 -0.27
N ASN A 60 -6.65 13.51 1.00
CA ASN A 60 -5.82 13.17 2.16
C ASN A 60 -5.88 11.69 2.55
N ASN A 61 -6.99 10.99 2.28
CA ASN A 61 -7.10 9.55 2.57
C ASN A 61 -6.17 8.67 1.71
N PHE A 62 -5.72 9.15 0.55
CA PHE A 62 -4.73 8.42 -0.27
C PHE A 62 -3.32 8.37 0.34
N ARG A 63 -3.00 9.28 1.27
CA ARG A 63 -1.73 9.25 2.03
C ARG A 63 -1.80 8.28 3.20
N GLN A 64 -2.93 8.21 3.89
CA GLN A 64 -3.13 7.33 5.06
C GLN A 64 -2.94 5.84 4.72
N ASN A 65 -3.32 5.42 3.51
CA ASN A 65 -3.09 4.04 3.04
C ASN A 65 -1.62 3.70 2.74
N LYS A 66 -0.76 4.70 2.49
CA LYS A 66 0.69 4.47 2.32
C LYS A 66 1.38 4.24 3.65
N ASP A 67 0.96 4.97 4.69
CA ASP A 67 1.51 4.81 6.04
C ASP A 67 1.15 3.46 6.64
N TYR A 68 -0.04 2.92 6.36
CA TYR A 68 -0.43 1.57 6.77
C TYR A 68 0.45 0.48 6.14
N LYS A 69 0.79 0.63 4.85
CA LYS A 69 1.72 -0.30 4.17
C LYS A 69 3.15 -0.16 4.71
N ALA A 70 3.62 1.07 4.93
CA ALA A 70 4.94 1.33 5.49
C ALA A 70 5.08 0.81 6.93
N MET A 71 4.05 0.92 7.77
CA MET A 71 4.01 0.31 9.11
C MET A 71 4.06 -1.21 9.03
N LYS A 72 3.27 -1.82 8.13
CA LYS A 72 3.27 -3.27 7.94
C LYS A 72 4.66 -3.77 7.52
N GLU A 73 5.31 -3.13 6.55
CA GLU A 73 6.65 -3.52 6.07
C GLU A 73 7.75 -3.39 7.15
N ARG A 74 7.68 -2.37 8.00
CA ARG A 74 8.61 -2.21 9.15
C ARG A 74 8.46 -3.34 10.17
N ASN A 75 7.22 -3.75 10.47
CA ASN A 75 6.97 -4.84 11.41
C ASN A 75 7.41 -6.21 10.83
N PHE A 76 7.20 -6.46 9.55
CA PHE A 76 7.69 -7.68 8.89
C PHE A 76 9.22 -7.77 8.91
N SER A 77 9.93 -6.64 8.74
CA SER A 77 11.39 -6.62 8.75
C SER A 77 11.97 -6.95 10.13
N ARG A 78 11.37 -6.41 11.21
CA ARG A 78 11.77 -6.73 12.58
C ARG A 78 11.51 -8.19 12.94
N MET A 79 10.34 -8.71 12.54
CA MET A 79 9.98 -10.10 12.76
C MET A 79 10.93 -11.08 12.05
N LYS A 80 11.31 -10.79 10.79
CA LYS A 80 12.31 -11.59 10.04
C LYS A 80 13.67 -11.62 10.74
N LEU A 81 14.11 -10.48 11.28
CA LEU A 81 15.37 -10.38 12.01
C LEU A 81 15.32 -11.20 13.31
N MET A 82 14.23 -11.09 14.08
CA MET A 82 14.03 -11.90 15.29
C MET A 82 14.00 -13.40 15.00
N ILE A 83 13.26 -13.84 13.98
CA ILE A 83 13.22 -15.25 13.57
C ILE A 83 14.62 -15.75 13.23
N ARG A 84 15.42 -14.95 12.51
CA ARG A 84 16.82 -15.29 12.16
C ARG A 84 17.72 -15.41 13.39
N ILE A 85 17.60 -14.49 14.35
CA ILE A 85 18.36 -14.57 15.61
C ILE A 85 18.00 -15.84 16.38
N ILE A 86 16.69 -16.12 16.53
CA ILE A 86 16.20 -17.28 17.25
C ILE A 86 16.72 -18.57 16.60
N THR A 87 16.60 -18.70 15.28
CA THR A 87 17.10 -19.89 14.56
C THR A 87 18.61 -20.10 14.73
N ILE A 88 19.41 -19.04 14.63
CA ILE A 88 20.86 -19.15 14.85
C ILE A 88 21.16 -19.55 16.31
N SER A 89 20.50 -18.94 17.28
CA SER A 89 20.70 -19.26 18.70
C SER A 89 20.34 -20.72 19.02
N MET A 90 19.25 -21.23 18.43
CA MET A 90 18.81 -22.61 18.61
C MET A 90 19.84 -23.61 18.05
N ILE A 91 20.41 -23.34 16.88
CA ILE A 91 21.46 -24.19 16.28
C ILE A 91 22.70 -24.21 17.17
N LEU A 92 23.12 -23.06 17.70
CA LEU A 92 24.28 -22.97 18.60
C LEU A 92 24.06 -23.76 19.89
N ILE A 93 22.88 -23.64 20.51
CA ILE A 93 22.55 -24.39 21.73
C ILE A 93 22.61 -25.90 21.46
N ILE A 94 22.00 -26.37 20.37
CA ILE A 94 22.03 -27.78 20.00
C ILE A 94 23.47 -28.26 19.76
N GLY A 95 24.27 -27.47 19.04
CA GLY A 95 25.69 -27.80 18.79
C GLY A 95 26.49 -27.94 20.09
N VAL A 96 26.28 -27.04 21.06
CA VAL A 96 26.92 -27.11 22.38
C VAL A 96 26.48 -28.34 23.16
N LEU A 97 25.19 -28.68 23.14
CA LEU A 97 24.67 -29.87 23.81
C LEU A 97 25.23 -31.16 23.21
N VAL A 98 25.29 -31.25 21.88
CA VAL A 98 25.89 -32.38 21.17
C VAL A 98 27.37 -32.52 21.52
N TYR A 99 28.11 -31.41 21.54
CA TYR A 99 29.52 -31.41 21.93
C TYR A 99 29.73 -31.89 23.37
N GLN A 100 28.91 -31.45 24.32
CA GLN A 100 28.94 -31.90 25.71
C GLN A 100 28.69 -33.41 25.83
N LEU A 101 27.72 -33.94 25.09
CA LEU A 101 27.41 -35.37 25.08
C LEU A 101 28.56 -36.20 24.49
N LEU A 102 29.15 -35.76 23.38
CA LEU A 102 30.33 -36.39 22.80
C LEU A 102 31.54 -36.38 23.75
N ARG A 103 31.73 -35.28 24.47
CA ARG A 103 32.79 -35.16 25.49
C ARG A 103 32.56 -36.09 26.69
N MET A 104 31.32 -36.31 27.10
CA MET A 104 30.99 -37.24 28.19
C MET A 104 31.08 -38.71 27.76
N ALA A 105 30.93 -39.00 26.47
CA ALA A 105 30.96 -40.36 25.92
C ALA A 105 32.37 -40.82 25.50
N SER A 106 33.32 -39.90 25.31
CA SER A 106 34.74 -40.16 25.04
C SER A 106 35.56 -40.20 26.32
#